data_AF-A0A3D0URQ7-F1
#
_entry.id   AF-A0A3D0URQ7-F1
#
_cell.length_a   1.000
_cell.length_b   1.000
_cell.length_c   1.000
_cell.angle_alpha   90.00
_cell.angle_beta   90.00
_cell.angle_gamma   90.00
#
_symmetry.space_group_name_H-M   'P 1'
#
loop_
_entity.id
_entity.type
_entity.pdbx_description
1 polymer ?
#
loop_
_entity_poly.entity_id
_entity_poly.type
_entity_poly.pdbx_seq_one_letter_code
_entity_poly.pdbx_strand_id
1 'polypeptide(L)'
;MPVTHNLKLGYLFSLLIAVMTAVASIAGLLFPNDIYPLDELRQSFLANDVVNLFIGLPILLFSMWLAWRGRLIGLLFWPGPLLYTVYNYLVYLFGMPFNVMYPLYLAIVTLSIYTTIGLVATIDGDAVKQRLNGRVPERVAGGILAGLGALFFLRVIGEIIGALIDQ
;
A
#
# COMPACT_ATOMS: atom_id res chain seq x y z
N MET A 1 13.17 19.24 -5.70
CA MET A 1 12.20 18.69 -4.72
C MET A 1 12.92 18.53 -3.38
N PRO A 2 12.22 18.52 -2.22
CA PRO A 2 12.86 18.37 -0.90
C PRO A 2 13.28 16.92 -0.67
N VAL A 3 14.38 16.53 -1.31
CA VAL A 3 14.85 15.15 -1.42
C VAL A 3 16.35 15.18 -1.21
N THR A 4 16.85 14.37 -0.28
CA THR A 4 18.27 14.36 0.09
C THR A 4 19.13 13.49 -0.84
N HIS A 5 18.53 12.51 -1.52
CA HIS A 5 19.21 11.56 -2.42
C HIS A 5 18.48 11.39 -3.76
N ASN A 6 19.08 10.62 -4.67
CA ASN A 6 18.54 10.39 -6.01
C ASN A 6 17.35 9.41 -6.00
N LEU A 7 16.19 9.84 -6.54
CA LEU A 7 14.98 9.02 -6.60
C LEU A 7 14.99 7.91 -7.67
N LYS A 8 16.02 7.84 -8.55
CA LYS A 8 16.08 6.87 -9.66
C LYS A 8 15.83 5.43 -9.20
N LEU A 9 16.40 5.03 -8.07
CA LEU A 9 16.23 3.67 -7.53
C LEU A 9 14.79 3.43 -7.08
N GLY A 10 14.17 4.41 -6.41
CA GLY A 10 12.77 4.36 -6.00
C GLY A 10 11.81 4.25 -7.19
N TYR A 11 12.09 4.98 -8.28
CA TYR A 11 11.33 4.83 -9.53
C TYR A 11 11.47 3.44 -10.14
N LEU A 12 12.70 2.93 -10.23
CA LEU A 12 12.98 1.60 -10.78
C LEU A 12 12.26 0.51 -9.99
N PHE A 13 12.40 0.51 -8.67
CA PHE A 13 11.76 -0.48 -7.80
C PHE A 13 10.25 -0.36 -7.80
N SER A 14 9.69 0.85 -7.79
CA SER A 14 8.24 1.05 -7.89
C SER A 14 7.68 0.56 -9.23
N LEU A 15 8.40 0.78 -10.34
CA LEU A 15 8.01 0.26 -11.65
C LEU A 15 8.05 -1.27 -11.66
N LEU A 16 9.10 -1.85 -11.08
CA LEU A 16 9.25 -3.31 -10.99
C LEU A 16 8.11 -3.90 -10.15
N ILE A 17 7.77 -3.31 -9.00
CA ILE A 17 6.60 -3.67 -8.18
C ILE A 17 5.32 -3.57 -9.01
N ALA A 18 5.11 -2.47 -9.74
CA ALA A 18 3.92 -2.28 -10.56
C ALA A 18 3.75 -3.39 -11.61
N VAL A 19 4.85 -3.76 -12.29
CA VAL A 19 4.84 -4.87 -13.26
C VAL A 19 4.57 -6.20 -12.59
N MET A 20 5.22 -6.50 -11.47
CA MET A 20 5.00 -7.75 -10.72
C MET A 20 3.56 -7.86 -10.23
N THR A 21 2.98 -6.78 -9.70
CA THR A 21 1.58 -6.71 -9.27
C THR A 21 0.63 -6.91 -10.46
N ALA A 22 0.89 -6.28 -11.61
CA ALA A 22 0.09 -6.49 -12.81
C ALA A 22 0.12 -7.95 -13.27
N VAL A 23 1.31 -8.55 -13.32
CA VAL A 23 1.48 -9.97 -13.71
C VAL A 23 0.76 -10.88 -12.73
N ALA A 24 0.92 -10.66 -11.42
CA ALA A 24 0.26 -11.45 -10.39
C ALA A 24 -1.27 -11.36 -10.50
N SER A 25 -1.83 -10.16 -10.65
CA SER A 25 -3.28 -9.97 -10.73
C SER A 25 -3.88 -10.43 -12.05
N ILE A 26 -3.18 -10.26 -13.17
CA ILE A 26 -3.62 -10.83 -14.46
C ILE A 26 -3.57 -12.36 -14.40
N ALA A 27 -2.52 -12.95 -13.83
CA ALA A 27 -2.43 -14.40 -13.68
C ALA A 27 -3.56 -14.93 -12.78
N GLY A 28 -3.85 -14.27 -11.65
CA GLY A 28 -4.97 -14.59 -10.76
C GLY A 28 -6.33 -14.59 -11.47
N LEU A 29 -6.55 -13.62 -12.37
CA LEU A 29 -7.79 -13.50 -13.16
C LEU A 29 -7.89 -14.52 -14.30
N LEU A 30 -6.78 -14.88 -14.94
CA LEU A 30 -6.75 -15.83 -16.07
C LEU A 30 -6.75 -17.29 -15.62
N PHE A 31 -6.12 -17.60 -14.48
CA PHE A 31 -5.97 -18.95 -13.93
C PHE A 31 -6.52 -19.06 -12.50
N PRO A 32 -7.79 -18.69 -12.25
CA PRO A 32 -8.35 -18.61 -10.92
C PRO A 32 -8.41 -19.98 -10.21
N ASN A 33 -8.60 -21.06 -10.95
CA ASN A 33 -8.72 -22.42 -10.38
C ASN A 33 -7.35 -22.98 -9.95
N ASP A 34 -6.28 -22.61 -10.64
CA ASP A 34 -4.92 -23.08 -10.34
C ASP A 34 -4.27 -22.26 -9.22
N ILE A 35 -4.59 -20.97 -9.14
CA ILE A 35 -4.00 -20.04 -8.17
C ILE A 35 -4.84 -19.96 -6.89
N TYR A 36 -6.17 -20.02 -6.99
CA TYR A 36 -7.11 -19.94 -5.86
C TYR A 36 -7.96 -21.22 -5.75
N PRO A 37 -7.40 -22.34 -5.27
CA PRO A 37 -8.11 -23.62 -5.22
C PRO A 37 -9.26 -23.64 -4.20
N LEU A 38 -9.20 -22.81 -3.16
CA LEU A 38 -10.30 -22.69 -2.18
C LEU A 38 -11.39 -21.73 -2.67
N ASP A 39 -12.60 -22.23 -2.84
CA ASP A 39 -13.74 -21.46 -3.37
C ASP A 39 -14.10 -20.26 -2.47
N GLU A 40 -14.02 -20.41 -1.15
CA GLU A 40 -14.31 -19.35 -0.17
C GLU A 40 -13.36 -18.16 -0.30
N LEU A 41 -12.09 -18.42 -0.60
CA LEU A 41 -11.06 -17.38 -0.74
C LEU A 41 -11.02 -16.79 -2.16
N ARG A 42 -11.46 -17.55 -3.17
CA ARG A 42 -11.41 -17.14 -4.58
C ARG A 42 -12.19 -15.86 -4.84
N GLN A 43 -13.39 -15.71 -4.27
CA GLN A 43 -14.19 -14.49 -4.46
C GLN A 43 -13.49 -13.25 -3.91
N SER A 44 -12.93 -13.33 -2.71
CA SER A 44 -12.22 -12.21 -2.09
C SER A 44 -10.91 -11.87 -2.82
N PHE A 45 -10.15 -12.86 -3.27
CA PHE A 45 -8.89 -12.60 -3.96
C PHE A 45 -9.06 -12.09 -5.38
N LEU A 46 -10.03 -12.60 -6.14
CA LEU A 46 -10.33 -12.06 -7.47
C LEU A 46 -10.79 -10.61 -7.41
N ALA A 47 -11.65 -10.27 -6.44
CA ALA A 47 -12.04 -8.88 -6.21
C ALA A 47 -10.83 -8.00 -5.90
N ASN A 48 -9.90 -8.47 -5.06
CA ASN A 48 -8.66 -7.75 -4.76
C ASN A 48 -7.75 -7.59 -5.99
N ASP A 49 -7.65 -8.59 -6.87
CA ASP A 49 -6.86 -8.48 -8.10
C ASP A 49 -7.40 -7.40 -9.04
N VAL A 50 -8.72 -7.30 -9.17
CA VAL A 50 -9.36 -6.22 -9.94
C VAL A 50 -9.04 -4.86 -9.30
N VAL A 51 -9.17 -4.74 -7.99
CA VAL A 51 -8.86 -3.49 -7.27
C VAL A 51 -7.39 -3.11 -7.42
N ASN A 52 -6.47 -4.07 -7.33
CA ASN A 52 -5.04 -3.83 -7.56
C ASN A 52 -4.79 -3.28 -8.97
N LEU A 53 -5.43 -3.85 -9.99
CA LEU A 53 -5.22 -3.45 -11.38
C LEU A 53 -5.82 -2.08 -11.71
N PHE A 54 -7.02 -1.78 -11.22
CA PHE A 54 -7.76 -0.55 -11.56
C PHE A 54 -7.59 0.59 -10.55
N ILE A 55 -7.14 0.31 -9.32
CA ILE A 55 -6.99 1.31 -8.26
C ILE A 55 -5.54 1.34 -7.77
N GLY A 56 -4.99 0.20 -7.36
CA GLY A 56 -3.62 0.12 -6.83
C GLY A 56 -2.55 0.63 -7.80
N LEU A 57 -2.51 0.07 -9.01
CA LEU A 57 -1.54 0.44 -10.04
C LEU A 57 -1.72 1.88 -10.54
N PRO A 58 -2.93 2.36 -10.88
CA PRO A 58 -3.09 3.74 -11.33
C PRO A 58 -2.68 4.76 -10.28
N ILE A 59 -2.97 4.52 -9.00
CA ILE A 59 -2.53 5.44 -7.93
C ILE A 59 -1.01 5.42 -7.78
N LEU A 60 -0.37 4.24 -7.83
CA LEU A 60 1.09 4.13 -7.79
C LEU A 60 1.73 4.89 -8.96
N LEU A 61 1.30 4.63 -10.20
CA LEU A 61 1.82 5.29 -11.39
C LEU A 61 1.54 6.81 -11.40
N PHE A 62 0.35 7.22 -10.96
CA PHE A 62 -0.01 8.64 -10.86
C PHE A 62 0.85 9.36 -9.81
N SER A 63 1.10 8.73 -8.65
CA SER A 63 1.97 9.30 -7.62
C SER A 63 3.42 9.45 -8.10
N MET A 64 3.94 8.45 -8.82
CA MET A 64 5.25 8.49 -9.47
C MET A 64 5.33 9.62 -10.50
N TRP A 65 4.33 9.75 -11.36
CA TRP A 65 4.26 10.80 -12.38
C TRP A 65 4.20 12.20 -11.77
N LEU A 66 3.43 12.37 -10.71
CA LEU A 66 3.27 13.63 -10.01
C LEU A 66 4.56 14.03 -9.29
N ALA A 67 5.25 13.05 -8.69
CA ALA A 67 6.59 13.22 -8.16
C ALA A 67 7.57 13.59 -9.28
N TRP A 68 7.50 12.96 -10.45
CA TRP A 68 8.41 13.25 -11.57
C TRP A 68 8.26 14.69 -12.07
N ARG A 69 7.03 15.23 -12.03
CA ARG A 69 6.71 16.63 -12.32
C ARG A 69 7.17 17.63 -11.25
N GLY A 70 7.88 17.22 -10.21
CA GLY A 70 8.36 18.14 -9.18
C GLY A 70 7.35 18.44 -8.07
N ARG A 71 6.17 17.81 -8.08
CA ARG A 71 5.10 18.15 -7.12
C ARG A 71 5.28 17.40 -5.81
N LEU A 72 5.28 18.16 -4.72
CA LEU A 72 5.42 17.65 -3.34
C LEU A 72 4.37 16.61 -3.00
N ILE A 73 3.14 16.80 -3.47
CA ILE A 73 2.04 15.89 -3.18
C ILE A 73 2.26 14.51 -3.81
N GLY A 74 2.90 14.42 -4.98
CA GLY A 74 3.25 13.11 -5.56
C GLY A 74 4.26 12.37 -4.70
N LEU A 75 5.28 13.08 -4.21
CA LEU A 75 6.32 12.52 -3.34
C LEU A 75 5.77 12.02 -1.99
N LEU A 76 4.81 12.75 -1.41
CA LEU A 76 4.17 12.38 -0.14
C LEU A 76 3.13 11.26 -0.29
N PHE A 77 2.46 11.17 -1.44
CA PHE A 77 1.46 10.11 -1.69
C PHE A 77 2.09 8.80 -2.13
N TRP A 78 3.28 8.81 -2.73
CA TRP A 78 3.93 7.63 -3.28
C TRP A 78 4.18 6.47 -2.27
N PRO A 79 4.53 6.70 -0.99
CA PRO A 79 4.56 5.63 0.02
C PRO A 79 3.22 4.92 0.22
N GLY A 80 2.09 5.60 0.00
CA GLY A 80 0.74 5.07 0.29
C GLY A 80 0.40 3.83 -0.53
N PRO A 81 0.45 3.88 -1.87
CA PRO A 81 0.24 2.71 -2.73
C PRO A 81 1.20 1.56 -2.45
N LEU A 82 2.47 1.86 -2.11
CA LEU A 82 3.44 0.83 -1.75
C LEU A 82 3.05 0.10 -0.45
N LEU A 83 2.61 0.84 0.57
CA LEU A 83 2.10 0.26 1.82
C LEU A 83 0.80 -0.52 1.59
N TYR A 84 -0.09 -0.03 0.73
CA TYR A 84 -1.28 -0.75 0.31
C TYR A 84 -0.91 -2.09 -0.35
N THR A 85 0.08 -2.10 -1.25
CA THR A 85 0.59 -3.34 -1.86
C THR A 85 1.15 -4.29 -0.81
N VAL A 86 1.95 -3.80 0.14
CA VAL A 86 2.45 -4.63 1.26
C VAL A 86 1.30 -5.27 2.02
N TYR A 87 0.32 -4.47 2.46
CA TYR A 87 -0.82 -4.95 3.23
C TYR A 87 -1.58 -6.06 2.49
N ASN A 88 -1.91 -5.84 1.21
CA ASN A 88 -2.64 -6.83 0.44
C ASN A 88 -1.82 -8.10 0.27
N TYR A 89 -0.59 -8.02 -0.23
CA TYR A 89 0.20 -9.22 -0.53
C TYR A 89 0.67 -9.98 0.72
N LEU A 90 0.71 -9.36 1.91
CA LEU A 90 0.89 -10.11 3.16
C LEU A 90 -0.27 -11.09 3.42
N VAL A 91 -1.50 -10.70 3.10
CA VAL A 91 -2.66 -11.61 3.19
C VAL A 91 -2.50 -12.80 2.24
N TYR A 92 -1.92 -12.60 1.06
CA TYR A 92 -1.66 -13.69 0.11
C TYR A 92 -0.54 -14.61 0.63
N LEU A 93 0.52 -14.05 1.23
CA LEU A 93 1.63 -14.83 1.78
C LEU A 93 1.23 -15.70 2.98
N PHE A 94 0.35 -15.21 3.85
CA PHE A 94 -0.06 -15.94 5.05
C PHE A 94 -1.36 -16.71 4.88
N GLY A 95 -2.23 -16.29 3.98
CA GLY A 95 -3.57 -16.86 3.78
C GLY A 95 -3.64 -17.94 2.69
N MET A 96 -2.61 -18.11 1.87
CA MET A 96 -2.57 -19.15 0.84
C MET A 96 -1.53 -20.24 1.13
N PRO A 97 -1.80 -21.50 0.72
CA PRO A 97 -0.77 -22.53 0.68
C PRO A 97 0.35 -22.14 -0.28
N PHE A 98 1.56 -22.66 -0.04
CA PHE A 98 2.72 -22.43 -0.90
C PHE A 98 2.43 -22.86 -2.34
N ASN A 99 2.48 -21.89 -3.26
CA ASN A 99 2.23 -22.09 -4.69
C ASN A 99 3.38 -21.50 -5.52
N VAL A 100 3.31 -21.65 -6.84
CA VAL A 100 4.32 -21.14 -7.78
C VAL A 100 4.43 -19.61 -7.74
N MET A 101 3.36 -18.91 -7.35
CA MET A 101 3.32 -17.44 -7.20
C MET A 101 3.88 -16.95 -5.85
N TYR A 102 4.14 -17.85 -4.91
CA TYR A 102 4.64 -17.47 -3.58
C TYR A 102 5.94 -16.64 -3.63
N PRO A 103 6.97 -17.00 -4.43
CA PRO A 103 8.18 -16.19 -4.55
C PRO A 103 7.89 -14.80 -5.14
N LEU A 104 6.90 -14.70 -6.04
CA LEU A 104 6.47 -13.44 -6.63
C LEU A 104 5.84 -12.53 -5.57
N TYR A 105 4.94 -13.06 -4.74
CA TYR A 105 4.33 -12.32 -3.63
C TYR A 105 5.37 -11.86 -2.61
N LEU A 106 6.31 -12.74 -2.27
CA LEU A 106 7.40 -12.43 -1.33
C LEU A 106 8.26 -11.28 -1.86
N ALA A 107 8.67 -11.35 -3.12
CA ALA A 107 9.47 -10.30 -3.74
C ALA A 107 8.72 -8.97 -3.83
N ILE A 108 7.41 -8.97 -4.15
CA ILE A 108 6.57 -7.76 -4.13
C ILE A 108 6.57 -7.13 -2.74
N VAL A 109 6.31 -7.92 -1.69
CA VAL A 109 6.25 -7.42 -0.31
C VAL A 109 7.60 -6.86 0.14
N THR A 110 8.67 -7.63 -0.02
CA THR A 110 10.01 -7.23 0.40
C THR A 110 10.46 -5.96 -0.33
N LEU A 111 10.29 -5.90 -1.65
CA LEU A 111 10.69 -4.75 -2.44
C LEU A 111 9.85 -3.52 -2.10
N SER A 112 8.54 -3.69 -1.84
CA SER A 112 7.66 -2.59 -1.45
C SER A 112 8.03 -2.02 -0.09
N ILE A 113 8.38 -2.86 0.89
CA ILE A 113 8.88 -2.41 2.20
C ILE A 113 10.18 -1.62 2.04
N TYR A 114 11.19 -2.18 1.35
CA TYR A 114 12.46 -1.49 1.14
C TYR A 114 12.30 -0.17 0.39
N THR A 115 11.46 -0.15 -0.64
CA THR A 115 11.20 1.07 -1.43
C THR A 115 10.49 2.12 -0.58
N THR A 116 9.53 1.71 0.26
CA THR A 116 8.83 2.63 1.17
C THR A 116 9.80 3.24 2.18
N ILE A 117 10.60 2.41 2.86
CA ILE A 117 11.58 2.88 3.84
C ILE A 117 12.60 3.81 3.18
N GLY A 118 13.16 3.41 2.04
CA GLY A 118 14.12 4.21 1.30
C GLY A 118 13.52 5.55 0.83
N LEU A 119 12.28 5.53 0.35
CA LEU A 119 11.59 6.74 -0.08
C LEU A 119 11.39 7.68 1.11
N VAL A 120 10.82 7.20 2.22
CA VAL A 120 10.57 8.00 3.43
C VAL A 120 11.88 8.54 4.02
N ALA A 121 12.93 7.73 4.11
CA ALA A 121 14.24 8.18 4.59
C ALA A 121 14.90 9.25 3.69
N THR A 122 14.48 9.33 2.42
CA THR A 122 15.01 10.33 1.48
C THR A 122 14.25 11.66 1.56
N ILE A 123 13.02 11.67 2.08
CA ILE A 123 12.22 12.89 2.22
C ILE A 123 12.81 13.78 3.31
N ASP A 124 13.16 15.02 2.96
CA ASP A 124 13.60 16.01 3.94
C ASP A 124 12.38 16.56 4.71
N GLY A 125 12.20 16.08 5.94
CA GLY A 125 11.08 16.45 6.81
C GLY A 125 11.05 17.95 7.14
N ASP A 126 12.20 18.58 7.33
CA ASP A 126 12.28 20.00 7.67
C ASP A 126 11.90 20.87 6.46
N ALA A 127 12.38 20.51 5.27
CA ALA A 127 12.01 21.19 4.03
C ALA A 127 10.53 20.98 3.66
N VAL A 128 9.95 19.81 3.96
CA VAL A 128 8.51 19.56 3.81
C VAL A 128 7.72 20.45 4.77
N LYS A 129 8.10 20.48 6.05
CA LYS A 129 7.43 21.29 7.08
C LYS A 129 7.45 22.77 6.71
N GLN A 130 8.59 23.31 6.27
CA GLN A 130 8.68 24.71 5.83
C GLN A 130 7.75 25.04 4.65
N ARG A 131 7.57 24.11 3.70
CA ARG A 131 6.70 24.32 2.52
C ARG A 131 5.21 24.22 2.83
N LEU A 132 4.84 23.45 3.86
CA LEU A 132 3.47 23.23 4.30
C LEU A 132 3.05 24.19 5.43
N ASN A 133 4.02 24.81 6.10
CA ASN A 133 3.77 25.77 7.17
C ASN A 133 2.84 26.90 6.69
N GLY A 134 1.74 27.11 7.42
CA GLY A 134 0.70 28.09 7.09
C GLY A 134 -0.25 27.71 5.94
N ARG A 135 -0.05 26.56 5.26
CA ARG A 135 -0.92 26.10 4.16
C ARG A 135 -1.81 24.91 4.52
N VAL A 136 -1.44 24.14 5.53
CA VAL A 136 -2.22 22.98 6.00
C VAL A 136 -2.59 23.19 7.46
N PRO A 137 -3.88 23.04 7.85
CA PRO A 137 -4.29 23.10 9.24
C PRO A 137 -3.87 21.81 9.97
N GLU A 138 -2.60 21.75 10.40
CA GLU A 138 -1.99 20.57 11.05
C GLU A 138 -2.82 20.04 12.23
N ARG A 139 -3.36 20.95 13.05
CA ARG A 139 -4.20 20.59 14.21
C ARG A 139 -5.52 19.94 13.82
N VAL A 140 -6.11 20.34 12.69
CA VAL A 140 -7.36 19.77 12.21
C VAL A 140 -7.11 18.38 11.62
N ALA A 141 -6.06 18.23 10.80
CA ALA A 141 -5.67 16.93 10.25
C ALA A 141 -5.31 15.94 11.37
N GLY A 142 -4.51 16.37 12.35
CA GLY A 142 -4.17 15.56 13.52
C GLY A 142 -5.38 15.22 14.39
N GLY A 143 -6.29 16.18 14.60
CA GLY A 143 -7.54 15.96 15.34
C GLY A 143 -8.46 14.94 14.65
N ILE A 144 -8.60 15.01 13.33
CA ILE A 144 -9.36 14.03 12.54
C ILE A 144 -8.73 12.63 12.67
N LEU A 145 -7.41 12.51 12.49
CA LEU A 145 -6.72 11.22 12.63
C LEU A 145 -6.87 10.64 14.05
N ALA A 146 -6.70 11.47 15.07
CA ALA A 146 -6.85 11.05 16.47
C ALA A 146 -8.30 10.64 16.76
N GLY A 147 -9.28 11.38 16.26
CA GLY A 147 -10.70 11.07 16.40
C GLY A 147 -11.08 9.75 15.70
N LEU A 148 -10.64 9.55 14.46
CA LEU A 148 -10.85 8.29 13.74
C LEU A 148 -10.16 7.12 14.45
N GLY A 149 -8.93 7.32 14.94
CA GLY A 149 -8.21 6.32 15.71
C GLY A 149 -8.94 5.94 17.00
N ALA A 150 -9.45 6.93 17.74
CA ALA A 150 -10.23 6.70 18.95
C ALA A 150 -11.54 5.94 18.65
N LEU A 151 -12.24 6.31 17.59
CA LEU A 151 -13.45 5.60 17.15
C LEU A 151 -13.16 4.13 16.80
N PHE A 152 -12.09 3.87 16.05
CA PHE A 152 -11.67 2.50 15.74
C PHE A 152 -11.32 1.72 17.00
N PHE A 153 -10.59 2.34 17.93
CA PHE A 153 -10.21 1.71 19.19
C PHE A 153 -11.44 1.33 20.03
N LEU A 154 -12.41 2.25 20.14
CA LEU A 154 -13.66 2.00 20.84
C LEU A 154 -14.50 0.91 20.17
N ARG A 155 -14.54 0.89 18.82
CA ARG A 155 -15.21 -0.17 18.07
C ARG A 155 -14.60 -1.55 18.39
N VAL A 156 -13.28 -1.66 18.38
CA VAL A 156 -12.58 -2.93 18.66
C VAL A 156 -12.84 -3.38 20.10
N ILE A 157 -12.85 -2.47 21.07
CA ILE A 157 -13.25 -2.79 22.45
C ILE A 157 -14.68 -3.34 22.51
N GLY A 158 -15.61 -2.72 21.78
CA GLY A 158 -17.00 -3.17 21.69
C GLY A 158 -17.12 -4.58 21.11
N GLU A 159 -16.39 -4.87 20.02
CA GLU A 159 -16.35 -6.22 19.41
C GLU A 159 -15.76 -7.26 20.37
N ILE A 160 -14.69 -6.92 21.10
CA ILE A 160 -14.07 -7.83 22.09
C ILE A 160 -15.02 -8.11 23.26
N ILE A 161 -15.67 -7.09 23.81
CA ILE A 161 -16.63 -7.25 24.91
C ILE A 161 -17.84 -8.06 24.45
N GLY A 162 -18.37 -7.79 23.26
CA GLY A 162 -19.46 -8.58 22.68
C GLY A 162 -19.10 -10.06 22.55
N ALA A 163 -17.92 -10.36 22.01
CA ALA A 163 -17.42 -11.73 21.89
C ALA A 163 -17.22 -12.44 23.23
N LEU A 164 -16.93 -11.69 24.32
CA LEU A 164 -16.80 -12.23 25.68
C LEU A 164 -18.16 -12.49 26.35
N ILE A 165 -19.22 -11.80 25.93
CA ILE A 165 -20.58 -11.95 26.48
C ILE A 165 -21.37 -13.05 25.74
N ASP A 166 -21.13 -13.21 24.44
CA ASP A 166 -21.76 -14.24 23.58
C ASP A 166 -21.04 -15.62 23.64
N GLN A 167 -20.03 -15.78 24.51
CA GLN A 167 -19.33 -17.04 24.82
C GLN A 167 -19.98 -17.80 25.97
#